data_AF-A0A376WBK1-F1
#
_entry.id   AF-A0A376WBK1-F1
#
_cell.length_a   1.000
_cell.length_b   1.000
_cell.length_c   1.000
_cell.angle_alpha   90.00
_cell.angle_beta   90.00
_cell.angle_gamma   90.00
#
_symmetry.space_group_name_H-M   'P 1'
#
loop_
_entity.id
_entity.type
_entity.pdbx_description
1 polymer ?
#
loop_
_entity_poly.entity_id
_entity_poly.type
_entity_poly.pdbx_seq_one_letter_code
_entity_poly.pdbx_strand_id
1 'polypeptide(L)'
;MSYARKHYPSEPQTLIHYLNATDAAFDTLMALSGGHGFDDIFVFVPNEGLVTLASSLLATDGCLNFFAGPQDKHFSAPINFYDVHYAFTHYVGTSGGNTDDMRAAVKLIEEKKVQAAKVVTHILGLNAAGETTLELPAIGGGKKLVYTGKYLPLTSLTQIQDQALAVILAHHQGIWSGEAEQYLLAHAEAISHD
;
A
#
# COMPACT_ATOMS: atom_id res chain seq x y z
N MET A 1 -7.89 -7.41 -5.42
CA MET A 1 -7.25 -6.78 -6.59
C MET A 1 -8.13 -5.79 -7.36
N SER A 2 -9.47 -5.92 -7.35
CA SER A 2 -10.38 -5.03 -8.11
C SER A 2 -10.22 -3.55 -7.77
N TYR A 3 -10.08 -3.19 -6.49
CA TYR A 3 -9.88 -1.81 -6.04
C TYR A 3 -8.61 -1.19 -6.63
N ALA A 4 -7.46 -1.90 -6.54
CA ALA A 4 -6.19 -1.41 -7.05
C ALA A 4 -6.27 -1.17 -8.57
N ARG A 5 -6.79 -2.13 -9.34
CA ARG A 5 -6.98 -1.99 -10.80
C ARG A 5 -7.85 -0.79 -11.17
N LYS A 6 -8.89 -0.50 -10.38
CA LYS A 6 -9.80 0.63 -10.61
C LYS A 6 -9.11 1.98 -10.37
N HIS A 7 -8.34 2.10 -9.30
CA HIS A 7 -7.83 3.40 -8.83
C HIS A 7 -6.39 3.71 -9.27
N TYR A 8 -5.67 2.72 -9.76
CA TYR A 8 -4.29 2.82 -10.25
C TYR A 8 -4.19 2.15 -11.63
N PRO A 9 -4.90 2.69 -12.65
CA PRO A 9 -4.79 2.18 -14.00
C PRO A 9 -3.41 2.50 -14.59
N SER A 10 -3.07 1.81 -15.67
CA SER A 10 -1.92 2.22 -16.50
C SER A 10 -2.14 3.61 -17.08
N GLU A 11 -1.06 4.34 -17.26
CA GLU A 11 -1.02 5.68 -17.83
C GLU A 11 -0.12 5.68 -19.09
N PRO A 12 -0.15 6.70 -19.97
CA PRO A 12 0.59 6.68 -21.24
C PRO A 12 2.09 6.40 -21.11
N GLN A 13 2.70 6.74 -19.97
CA GLN A 13 4.13 6.53 -19.70
C GLN A 13 4.38 5.39 -18.70
N THR A 14 3.34 4.70 -18.23
CA THR A 14 3.47 3.70 -17.16
C THR A 14 2.49 2.56 -17.37
N LEU A 15 3.02 1.38 -17.67
CA LEU A 15 2.26 0.14 -17.71
C LEU A 15 2.26 -0.52 -16.34
N ILE A 16 1.08 -0.89 -15.83
CA ILE A 16 0.92 -1.51 -14.52
C ILE A 16 0.33 -2.91 -14.68
N HIS A 17 1.06 -3.90 -14.17
CA HIS A 17 0.60 -5.28 -14.06
C HIS A 17 0.20 -5.60 -12.62
N TYR A 18 -1.00 -6.15 -12.44
CA TYR A 18 -1.45 -6.71 -11.16
C TYR A 18 -1.49 -8.23 -11.29
N LEU A 19 -0.72 -8.92 -10.46
CA LEU A 19 -0.65 -10.38 -10.42
C LEU A 19 -0.97 -10.87 -9.01
N ASN A 20 -1.76 -11.93 -8.90
CA ASN A 20 -1.86 -12.65 -7.63
C ASN A 20 -0.48 -13.30 -7.36
N ALA A 21 -0.08 -13.37 -6.10
CA ALA A 21 1.17 -14.02 -5.70
C ALA A 21 1.24 -15.48 -6.18
N THR A 22 0.10 -16.16 -6.30
CA THR A 22 0.02 -17.52 -6.86
C THR A 22 0.43 -17.62 -8.33
N ASP A 23 0.29 -16.52 -9.07
CA ASP A 23 0.56 -16.47 -10.52
C ASP A 23 1.93 -15.82 -10.80
N ALA A 24 2.55 -15.22 -9.78
CA ALA A 24 3.80 -14.46 -9.86
C ALA A 24 5.04 -15.37 -9.76
N ALA A 25 5.09 -16.42 -10.58
CA ALA A 25 6.27 -17.29 -10.70
C ALA A 25 7.39 -16.63 -11.52
N PHE A 26 8.61 -17.17 -11.44
CA PHE A 26 9.79 -16.66 -12.13
C PHE A 26 9.55 -16.43 -13.63
N ASP A 27 9.12 -17.46 -14.37
CA ASP A 27 8.92 -17.36 -15.82
C ASP A 27 7.85 -16.33 -16.19
N THR A 28 6.76 -16.25 -15.41
CA THR A 28 5.71 -15.25 -15.61
C THR A 28 6.27 -13.83 -15.46
N LEU A 29 7.04 -13.58 -14.41
CA LEU A 29 7.62 -12.27 -14.11
C LEU A 29 8.71 -11.89 -15.13
N MET A 30 9.56 -12.84 -15.52
CA MET A 30 10.56 -12.64 -16.56
C MET A 30 9.95 -12.34 -17.93
N ALA A 31 8.83 -12.98 -18.28
CA ALA A 31 8.12 -12.69 -19.51
C ALA A 31 7.62 -11.23 -19.56
N LEU A 32 7.22 -10.66 -18.42
CA LEU A 32 6.80 -9.25 -18.35
C LEU A 32 7.93 -8.26 -18.66
N SER A 33 9.16 -8.60 -18.32
CA SER A 33 10.35 -7.80 -18.65
C SER A 33 11.00 -8.21 -19.97
N GLY A 34 10.37 -9.07 -20.76
CA GLY A 34 10.93 -9.56 -22.02
C GLY A 34 12.24 -10.33 -21.85
N GLY A 35 12.44 -10.97 -20.69
CA GLY A 35 13.67 -11.70 -20.37
C GLY A 35 14.78 -10.84 -19.78
N HIS A 36 14.57 -9.53 -19.56
CA HIS A 36 15.60 -8.63 -19.05
C HIS A 36 15.87 -8.76 -17.53
N GLY A 37 14.81 -8.99 -16.76
CA GLY A 37 14.82 -8.85 -15.30
C GLY A 37 14.24 -7.49 -14.89
N PHE A 38 14.41 -7.12 -13.63
CA PHE A 38 13.92 -5.86 -13.07
C PHE A 38 15.07 -5.04 -12.49
N ASP A 39 15.08 -3.74 -12.81
CA ASP A 39 16.08 -2.79 -12.30
C ASP A 39 15.88 -2.54 -10.80
N ASP A 40 14.63 -2.51 -10.34
CA ASP A 40 14.29 -2.27 -8.94
C ASP A 40 13.21 -3.25 -8.48
N ILE A 41 13.44 -3.92 -7.35
CA ILE A 41 12.45 -4.80 -6.72
C ILE A 41 12.27 -4.41 -5.26
N PHE A 42 11.03 -4.10 -4.87
CA PHE A 42 10.67 -3.77 -3.50
C PHE A 42 9.95 -4.94 -2.83
N VAL A 43 10.52 -5.45 -1.73
CA VAL A 43 9.95 -6.55 -0.95
C VAL A 43 9.31 -6.02 0.33
N PHE A 44 7.99 -6.20 0.43
CA PHE A 44 7.15 -5.71 1.54
C PHE A 44 6.72 -6.79 2.54
N VAL A 45 7.05 -8.07 2.29
CA VAL A 45 6.71 -9.19 3.18
C VAL A 45 7.97 -9.98 3.51
N PRO A 46 8.26 -10.26 4.80
CA PRO A 46 9.47 -10.98 5.19
C PRO A 46 9.24 -12.48 5.00
N ASN A 47 9.28 -12.93 3.74
CA ASN A 47 9.12 -14.31 3.35
C ASN A 47 10.36 -14.77 2.57
N GLU A 48 10.97 -15.87 3.00
CA GLU A 48 12.22 -16.39 2.41
C GLU A 48 12.10 -16.63 0.90
N GLY A 49 11.08 -17.39 0.48
CA GLY A 49 10.88 -17.72 -0.93
C GLY A 49 10.63 -16.48 -1.80
N LEU A 50 9.91 -15.49 -1.28
CA LEU A 50 9.69 -14.21 -1.96
C LEU A 50 11.00 -13.43 -2.14
N VAL A 51 11.86 -13.38 -1.11
CA VAL A 51 13.14 -12.68 -1.17
C VAL A 51 14.08 -13.38 -2.16
N THR A 52 14.16 -14.71 -2.14
CA THR A 52 14.99 -15.47 -3.07
C THR A 52 14.50 -15.34 -4.51
N LEU A 53 13.19 -15.38 -4.75
CA LEU A 53 12.61 -15.13 -6.07
C LEU A 53 12.90 -13.70 -6.55
N ALA A 54 12.74 -12.71 -5.69
CA ALA A 54 13.08 -11.32 -6.00
C ALA A 54 14.57 -11.19 -6.39
N SER A 55 15.47 -11.78 -5.60
CA SER A 55 16.92 -11.78 -5.87
C SER A 55 17.25 -12.36 -7.25
N SER A 56 16.60 -13.47 -7.65
CA SER A 56 16.86 -14.10 -8.95
C SER A 56 16.29 -13.32 -10.13
N LEU A 57 15.37 -12.38 -9.90
CA LEU A 57 14.69 -11.59 -10.93
C LEU A 57 15.39 -10.25 -11.22
N LEU A 58 16.42 -9.90 -10.46
CA LEU A 58 17.17 -8.66 -10.68
C LEU A 58 17.87 -8.68 -12.04
N ALA A 59 17.78 -7.56 -12.75
CA ALA A 59 18.62 -7.30 -13.91
C ALA A 59 20.07 -7.03 -13.47
N THR A 60 20.99 -6.98 -14.44
CA THR A 60 22.34 -6.45 -14.19
C THR A 60 22.26 -5.02 -13.65
N ASP A 61 23.02 -4.70 -12.62
CA ASP A 61 23.00 -3.43 -11.87
C ASP A 61 21.72 -3.20 -11.05
N GLY A 62 20.82 -4.19 -10.97
CA GLY A 62 19.53 -4.05 -10.29
C GLY A 62 19.62 -3.97 -8.77
N CYS A 63 18.62 -3.36 -8.13
CA CYS A 63 18.51 -3.15 -6.70
C CYS A 63 17.31 -3.87 -6.08
N LEU A 64 17.56 -4.72 -5.07
CA LEU A 64 16.53 -5.23 -4.18
C LEU A 64 16.45 -4.36 -2.93
N ASN A 65 15.30 -3.72 -2.75
CA ASN A 65 14.95 -2.96 -1.56
C ASN A 65 14.08 -3.79 -0.61
N PHE A 66 14.60 -4.09 0.58
CA PHE A 66 13.91 -4.83 1.61
C PHE A 66 13.31 -3.88 2.66
N PHE A 67 11.98 -3.70 2.61
CA PHE A 67 11.21 -2.84 3.52
C PHE A 67 10.42 -3.61 4.59
N ALA A 68 10.28 -4.93 4.42
CA ALA A 68 9.27 -5.75 5.08
C ALA A 68 9.31 -5.86 6.62
N GLY A 69 10.40 -5.41 7.27
CA GLY A 69 10.51 -5.33 8.73
C GLY A 69 10.26 -6.65 9.47
N PRO A 70 11.10 -7.69 9.33
CA PRO A 70 10.93 -8.98 10.00
C PRO A 70 10.95 -8.83 11.54
N GLN A 71 10.05 -9.53 12.22
CA GLN A 71 10.04 -9.60 13.69
C GLN A 71 11.02 -10.66 14.23
N ASP A 72 11.26 -11.72 13.46
CA ASP A 72 12.22 -12.75 13.79
C ASP A 72 13.64 -12.27 13.47
N LYS A 73 14.50 -12.21 14.49
CA LYS A 73 15.91 -11.81 14.37
C LYS A 73 16.76 -12.84 13.62
N HIS A 74 16.26 -14.05 13.42
CA HIS A 74 16.92 -15.11 12.67
C HIS A 74 16.41 -15.25 11.22
N PHE A 75 15.47 -14.38 10.81
CA PHE A 75 14.99 -14.37 9.43
C PHE A 75 16.17 -14.19 8.46
N SER A 76 16.29 -15.10 7.52
CA SER A 76 17.31 -15.08 6.46
C SER A 76 16.72 -15.64 5.17
N ALA A 77 17.34 -15.29 4.05
CA ALA A 77 16.98 -15.83 2.75
C ALA A 77 18.23 -16.01 1.88
N PRO A 78 18.32 -17.09 1.08
CA PRO A 78 19.44 -17.29 0.18
C PRO A 78 19.37 -16.28 -0.98
N ILE A 79 20.53 -15.70 -1.30
CA ILE A 79 20.78 -14.84 -2.47
C ILE A 79 22.04 -15.30 -3.19
N ASN A 80 22.14 -15.00 -4.48
CA ASN A 80 23.27 -15.43 -5.30
C ASN A 80 24.42 -14.40 -5.27
N PHE A 81 25.52 -14.73 -4.59
CA PHE A 81 26.69 -13.85 -4.53
C PHE A 81 27.48 -13.76 -5.84
N TYR A 82 27.23 -14.67 -6.80
CA TYR A 82 27.73 -14.48 -8.16
C TYR A 82 27.12 -13.21 -8.76
N ASP A 83 25.81 -13.02 -8.62
CA ASP A 83 25.10 -11.87 -9.19
C ASP A 83 25.44 -10.57 -8.45
N VAL A 84 25.75 -10.65 -7.16
CA VAL A 84 26.29 -9.50 -6.40
C VAL A 84 27.60 -9.03 -7.02
N HIS A 85 28.49 -9.96 -7.36
CA HIS A 85 29.83 -9.62 -7.82
C HIS A 85 29.92 -9.32 -9.32
N TYR A 86 29.31 -10.16 -10.15
CA TYR A 86 29.46 -10.15 -11.61
C TYR A 86 28.30 -9.47 -12.34
N ALA A 87 27.09 -9.49 -11.76
CA ALA A 87 25.95 -8.76 -12.27
C ALA A 87 25.74 -7.43 -11.55
N PHE A 88 26.62 -7.06 -10.61
CA PHE A 88 26.59 -5.79 -9.87
C PHE A 88 25.25 -5.53 -9.16
N THR A 89 24.58 -6.58 -8.68
CA THR A 89 23.29 -6.40 -7.98
C THR A 89 23.49 -5.80 -6.59
N HIS A 90 22.53 -4.96 -6.20
CA HIS A 90 22.54 -4.19 -4.95
C HIS A 90 21.42 -4.66 -4.01
N TYR A 91 21.70 -4.71 -2.71
CA TYR A 91 20.73 -5.08 -1.69
C TYR A 91 20.71 -4.01 -0.60
N VAL A 92 19.56 -3.40 -0.38
CA VAL A 92 19.40 -2.30 0.58
C VAL A 92 18.23 -2.58 1.52
N GLY A 93 18.42 -2.29 2.79
CA GLY A 93 17.33 -2.26 3.77
C GLY A 93 16.81 -0.84 3.92
N THR A 94 15.49 -0.65 3.88
CA THR A 94 14.88 0.65 4.18
C THR A 94 13.88 0.53 5.32
N SER A 95 13.88 1.52 6.21
CA SER A 95 12.95 1.61 7.32
C SER A 95 12.59 3.07 7.54
N GLY A 96 11.31 3.39 7.34
CA GLY A 96 10.79 4.75 7.46
C GLY A 96 11.44 5.73 6.49
N GLY A 97 11.28 7.02 6.81
CA GLY A 97 11.94 8.13 6.13
C GLY A 97 12.32 9.20 7.14
N ASN A 98 13.34 9.99 6.84
CA ASN A 98 13.73 11.13 7.65
C ASN A 98 12.78 12.33 7.42
N THR A 99 13.03 13.44 8.09
CA THR A 99 12.19 14.64 7.95
C THR A 99 12.18 15.20 6.54
N ASP A 100 13.28 15.11 5.79
CA ASP A 100 13.34 15.58 4.40
C ASP A 100 12.52 14.70 3.47
N ASP A 101 12.53 13.38 3.68
CA ASP A 101 11.65 12.44 2.96
C ASP A 101 10.17 12.77 3.19
N MET A 102 9.80 13.10 4.43
CA MET A 102 8.43 13.53 4.76
C MET A 102 8.06 14.84 4.07
N ARG A 103 8.96 15.83 4.05
CA ARG A 103 8.73 17.10 3.32
C ARG A 103 8.55 16.86 1.82
N ALA A 104 9.37 16.00 1.23
CA ALA A 104 9.27 15.64 -0.19
C ALA A 104 7.93 14.93 -0.49
N ALA A 105 7.52 13.99 0.35
CA ALA A 105 6.24 13.30 0.21
C ALA A 105 5.05 14.27 0.30
N VAL A 106 5.05 15.18 1.29
CA VAL A 106 4.01 16.22 1.43
C VAL A 106 3.96 17.11 0.20
N LYS A 107 5.12 17.57 -0.29
CA LYS A 107 5.19 18.40 -1.50
C LYS A 107 4.59 17.68 -2.71
N LEU A 108 4.85 16.39 -2.89
CA LEU A 108 4.25 15.61 -3.99
C LEU A 108 2.73 15.49 -3.86
N ILE A 109 2.20 15.43 -2.65
CA ILE A 109 0.76 15.42 -2.38
C ILE A 109 0.15 16.80 -2.68
N GLU A 110 0.78 17.88 -2.22
CA GLU A 110 0.35 19.26 -2.48
C GLU A 110 0.37 19.60 -3.98
N GLU A 111 1.39 19.13 -4.70
CA GLU A 111 1.50 19.25 -6.16
C GLU A 111 0.57 18.29 -6.92
N LYS A 112 -0.25 17.49 -6.23
CA LYS A 112 -1.18 16.49 -6.78
C LYS A 112 -0.50 15.41 -7.65
N LYS A 113 0.81 15.23 -7.51
CA LYS A 113 1.55 14.12 -8.14
C LYS A 113 1.30 12.80 -7.42
N VAL A 114 0.97 12.86 -6.12
CA VAL A 114 0.59 11.69 -5.31
C VAL A 114 -0.78 11.92 -4.69
N GLN A 115 -1.73 11.03 -4.98
CA GLN A 115 -3.08 11.10 -4.38
C GLN A 115 -3.22 10.12 -3.21
N ALA A 116 -2.82 10.55 -2.02
CA ALA A 116 -2.81 9.70 -0.82
C ALA A 116 -4.21 9.19 -0.40
N ALA A 117 -5.29 9.89 -0.78
CA ALA A 117 -6.65 9.47 -0.46
C ALA A 117 -7.04 8.12 -1.12
N LYS A 118 -6.41 7.75 -2.25
CA LYS A 118 -6.67 6.50 -2.97
C LYS A 118 -6.33 5.25 -2.17
N VAL A 119 -5.60 5.33 -1.06
CA VAL A 119 -5.34 4.15 -0.21
C VAL A 119 -6.35 4.01 0.92
N VAL A 120 -7.20 5.01 1.18
CA VAL A 120 -8.22 4.93 2.22
C VAL A 120 -9.36 4.06 1.72
N THR A 121 -9.67 2.98 2.45
CA THR A 121 -10.78 2.08 2.10
C THR A 121 -11.81 1.94 3.22
N HIS A 122 -11.48 2.38 4.44
CA HIS A 122 -12.38 2.35 5.58
C HIS A 122 -12.25 3.61 6.42
N ILE A 123 -13.33 3.95 7.11
CA ILE A 123 -13.41 4.98 8.15
C ILE A 123 -13.92 4.34 9.44
N LEU A 124 -13.50 4.87 10.58
CA LEU A 124 -13.95 4.43 11.90
C LEU A 124 -13.75 5.52 12.94
N GLY A 125 -14.41 5.39 14.08
CA GLY A 125 -14.19 6.22 15.26
C GLY A 125 -13.15 5.61 16.19
N LEU A 126 -12.73 6.36 17.22
CA LEU A 126 -11.79 5.85 18.23
C LEU A 126 -12.37 4.62 18.96
N ASN A 127 -13.69 4.57 19.13
CA ASN A 127 -14.42 3.48 19.77
C ASN A 127 -14.16 2.11 19.11
N ALA A 128 -13.86 2.06 17.81
CA ALA A 128 -13.64 0.82 17.07
C ALA A 128 -12.15 0.52 16.78
N ALA A 129 -11.24 1.43 17.12
CA ALA A 129 -9.84 1.35 16.69
C ALA A 129 -9.08 0.16 17.30
N GLY A 130 -9.32 -0.14 18.58
CA GLY A 130 -8.67 -1.26 19.29
C GLY A 130 -9.04 -2.62 18.69
N GLU A 131 -10.35 -2.90 18.59
CA GLU A 131 -10.86 -4.14 17.99
C GLU A 131 -10.44 -4.28 16.52
N THR A 132 -10.54 -3.20 15.75
CA THR A 132 -10.08 -3.17 14.34
C THR A 132 -8.60 -3.53 14.21
N THR A 133 -7.76 -3.12 15.17
CA THR A 133 -6.33 -3.42 15.15
C THR A 133 -6.06 -4.91 15.40
N LEU A 134 -6.80 -5.53 16.32
CA LEU A 134 -6.66 -6.96 16.62
C LEU A 134 -7.11 -7.84 15.44
N GLU A 135 -8.17 -7.42 14.74
CA GLU A 135 -8.78 -8.16 13.62
C GLU A 135 -8.25 -7.74 12.23
N LEU A 136 -7.21 -6.90 12.17
CA LEU A 136 -6.72 -6.29 10.93
C LEU A 136 -6.47 -7.29 9.78
N PRO A 137 -5.90 -8.49 10.02
CA PRO A 137 -5.69 -9.49 8.96
C PRO A 137 -6.99 -9.95 8.28
N ALA A 138 -8.09 -10.06 9.03
CA ALA A 138 -9.38 -10.54 8.52
C ALA A 138 -10.18 -9.46 7.78
N ILE A 139 -9.99 -8.18 8.13
CA ILE A 139 -10.73 -7.05 7.56
C ILE A 139 -10.32 -6.77 6.10
N GLY A 140 -9.03 -6.89 5.79
CA GLY A 140 -8.50 -6.59 4.45
C GLY A 140 -8.63 -5.10 4.05
N GLY A 141 -8.39 -4.77 2.77
CA GLY A 141 -8.42 -3.39 2.26
C GLY A 141 -7.17 -2.56 2.61
N GLY A 142 -7.18 -1.28 2.23
CA GLY A 142 -6.05 -0.35 2.40
C GLY A 142 -6.03 0.31 3.78
N LYS A 143 -5.79 1.61 3.84
CA LYS A 143 -5.77 2.42 5.07
C LYS A 143 -7.17 2.56 5.69
N LYS A 144 -7.19 2.57 7.02
CA LYS A 144 -8.36 2.79 7.89
C LYS A 144 -8.18 4.16 8.54
N LEU A 145 -9.07 5.10 8.26
CA LEU A 145 -8.98 6.47 8.79
C LEU A 145 -9.79 6.61 10.07
N VAL A 146 -9.11 6.84 11.20
CA VAL A 146 -9.71 6.95 12.53
C VAL A 146 -10.04 8.40 12.85
N TYR A 147 -11.33 8.68 13.09
CA TYR A 147 -11.81 9.96 13.60
C TYR A 147 -11.87 9.92 15.13
N THR A 148 -10.87 10.50 15.78
CA THR A 148 -10.67 10.33 17.23
C THR A 148 -11.79 10.92 18.08
N GLY A 149 -12.46 11.96 17.61
CA GLY A 149 -13.58 12.61 18.30
C GLY A 149 -14.97 12.11 17.92
N LYS A 150 -15.07 11.06 17.08
CA LYS A 150 -16.35 10.56 16.56
C LYS A 150 -16.60 9.14 17.01
N TYR A 151 -17.86 8.84 17.30
CA TYR A 151 -18.37 7.49 17.52
C TYR A 151 -18.84 6.92 16.18
N LEU A 152 -18.06 5.99 15.62
CA LEU A 152 -18.34 5.43 14.30
C LEU A 152 -17.83 3.97 14.24
N PRO A 153 -18.68 3.00 13.84
CA PRO A 153 -18.22 1.63 13.63
C PRO A 153 -17.25 1.56 12.45
N LEU A 154 -16.44 0.50 12.39
CA LEU A 154 -15.63 0.22 11.21
C LEU A 154 -16.51 0.11 9.97
N THR A 155 -16.34 1.02 9.02
CA THR A 155 -17.19 1.12 7.83
C THR A 155 -16.34 1.17 6.57
N SER A 156 -16.58 0.24 5.65
CA SER A 156 -15.99 0.29 4.31
C SER A 156 -16.60 1.44 3.51
N LEU A 157 -15.77 2.16 2.75
CA LEU A 157 -16.25 3.21 1.84
C LEU A 157 -17.23 2.70 0.79
N THR A 158 -17.20 1.40 0.49
CA THR A 158 -18.13 0.76 -0.45
C THR A 158 -19.44 0.30 0.19
N GLN A 159 -19.58 0.44 1.52
CA GLN A 159 -20.73 -0.04 2.30
C GLN A 159 -21.40 1.08 3.11
N ILE A 160 -21.11 2.34 2.77
CA ILE A 160 -21.72 3.52 3.40
C ILE A 160 -23.22 3.50 3.17
N GLN A 161 -23.99 3.54 4.27
CA GLN A 161 -25.45 3.57 4.25
C GLN A 161 -26.04 4.99 4.29
N ASP A 162 -25.25 5.98 4.73
CA ASP A 162 -25.67 7.39 4.68
C ASP A 162 -25.76 7.83 3.22
N GLN A 163 -26.97 8.19 2.79
CA GLN A 163 -27.26 8.50 1.39
C GLN A 163 -26.54 9.76 0.90
N ALA A 164 -26.39 10.78 1.74
CA ALA A 164 -25.71 12.02 1.34
C ALA A 164 -24.19 11.79 1.21
N LEU A 165 -23.60 11.06 2.16
CA LEU A 165 -22.19 10.67 2.09
C LEU A 165 -21.92 9.74 0.90
N ALA A 166 -22.83 8.82 0.59
CA ALA A 166 -22.73 7.95 -0.58
C ALA A 166 -22.73 8.75 -1.90
N VAL A 167 -23.56 9.79 -2.01
CA VAL A 167 -23.58 10.71 -3.17
C VAL A 167 -22.25 11.46 -3.29
N ILE A 168 -21.73 12.01 -2.19
CA ILE A 168 -20.42 12.68 -2.18
C ILE A 168 -19.33 11.70 -2.67
N LEU A 169 -19.29 10.49 -2.13
CA LEU A 169 -18.33 9.48 -2.56
C LEU A 169 -18.46 9.16 -4.04
N ALA A 170 -19.68 9.03 -4.58
CA ALA A 170 -19.90 8.79 -6.00
C ALA A 170 -19.32 9.91 -6.89
N HIS A 171 -19.49 11.18 -6.50
CA HIS A 171 -18.89 12.32 -7.21
C HIS A 171 -17.35 12.27 -7.22
N HIS A 172 -16.76 11.76 -6.14
CA HIS A 172 -15.30 11.58 -6.00
C HIS A 172 -14.83 10.17 -6.38
N GLN A 173 -15.57 9.46 -7.26
CA GLN A 173 -15.22 8.14 -7.81
C GLN A 173 -15.07 7.02 -6.77
N GLY A 174 -15.62 7.20 -5.56
CA GLY A 174 -15.50 6.32 -4.41
C GLY A 174 -14.24 6.56 -3.57
N ILE A 175 -13.51 7.64 -3.82
CA ILE A 175 -12.31 8.04 -3.06
C ILE A 175 -12.74 9.00 -1.95
N TRP A 176 -12.18 8.83 -0.74
CA TRP A 176 -12.41 9.77 0.35
C TRP A 176 -11.93 11.18 -0.03
N SER A 177 -12.75 12.19 0.24
CA SER A 177 -12.48 13.58 -0.16
C SER A 177 -12.65 14.54 1.02
N GLY A 178 -12.16 15.78 0.88
CA GLY A 178 -12.38 16.82 1.89
C GLY A 178 -13.86 17.14 2.11
N GLU A 179 -14.68 17.03 1.07
CA GLU A 179 -16.14 17.19 1.17
C GLU A 179 -16.76 16.07 2.02
N ALA A 180 -16.33 14.82 1.80
CA ALA A 180 -16.79 13.68 2.59
C ALA A 180 -16.38 13.81 4.06
N GLU A 181 -15.15 14.28 4.31
CA GLU A 181 -14.64 14.55 5.67
C GLU A 181 -15.43 15.65 6.36
N GLN A 182 -15.66 16.79 5.70
CA GLN A 182 -16.46 17.89 6.25
C GLN A 182 -17.89 17.44 6.59
N TYR A 183 -18.53 16.68 5.70
CA TYR A 183 -19.84 16.10 5.97
C TYR A 183 -19.82 15.19 7.20
N LEU A 184 -18.86 14.26 7.27
CA LEU A 184 -18.73 13.34 8.41
C LEU A 184 -18.51 14.10 9.72
N LEU A 185 -17.62 15.09 9.73
CA LEU A 185 -17.33 15.87 10.94
C LEU A 185 -18.55 16.65 11.44
N ALA A 186 -19.42 17.11 10.54
CA ALA A 186 -20.63 17.84 10.90
C ALA A 186 -21.78 16.92 11.37
N HIS A 187 -21.86 15.68 10.89
CA HIS A 187 -23.05 14.81 11.10
C HIS A 187 -22.80 13.57 11.97
N ALA A 188 -21.56 13.08 12.07
CA ALA A 188 -21.26 11.90 12.88
C ALA A 188 -21.38 12.21 14.37
N GLU A 189 -21.91 11.24 15.12
CA GLU A 189 -22.03 11.28 16.57
C GLU A 189 -20.65 11.53 17.21
N ALA A 190 -20.60 12.41 18.21
CA ALA A 190 -19.38 12.64 18.97
C ALA A 190 -19.13 11.46 19.92
N ILE A 191 -17.86 11.13 20.18
CA ILE A 191 -17.56 10.16 21.23
C ILE A 191 -17.89 10.79 22.60
N SER A 192 -18.75 10.14 23.39
CA SER A 192 -19.02 10.60 24.75
C SER A 192 -17.82 10.33 25.67
N HIS A 193 -17.61 11.22 26.64
CA HIS A 193 -16.53 11.12 27.64
C HIS A 193 -17.01 10.57 28.99
N ASP A 194 -18.20 9.95 29.03
CA ASP A 194 -18.80 9.41 30.26
C ASP A 194 -18.03 8.22 30.84
#